data_AF-A0A1M6SPZ0-F1
#
_entry.id   AF-A0A1M6SPZ0-F1
#
_cell.length_a   1.000
_cell.length_b   1.000
_cell.length_c   1.000
_cell.angle_alpha   90.00
_cell.angle_beta   90.00
_cell.angle_gamma   90.00
#
_symmetry.space_group_name_H-M   'P 1'
#
loop_
_entity.id
_entity.type
_entity.pdbx_description
1 polymer ?
#
loop_
_entity_poly.entity_id
_entity_poly.type
_entity_poly.pdbx_seq_one_letter_code
_entity_poly.pdbx_strand_id
1 'polypeptide(L)'
;MLQYKRWSEVPGYLMKKSQLARLGLQPKQADAPDGIIHFYSGSYYKREHLYDVERCIPIENYQISIDHLEMNTENLSEALYIINKFAKRKRDTKKDHYEQGHHDLVKSLKQREHQLYELKSQVLTKMLAEERAEILGIHKQIINTQGKRESINHLLLIQVGEHTFHRPAKAKDIKKHPFLGEIDIISAEKESTSLTFLEAVKLLEKYLAMS
;
A
#
# COMPACT_ATOMS: atom_id res chain seq x y z
N MET A 1 21.34 -15.87 20.53
CA MET A 1 20.26 -16.30 19.63
C MET A 1 18.95 -16.23 20.41
N LEU A 2 18.06 -15.33 20.02
CA LEU A 2 16.79 -15.08 20.71
C LEU A 2 15.73 -16.11 20.27
N GLN A 3 14.77 -16.43 21.15
CA GLN A 3 13.69 -17.38 20.83
C GLN A 3 12.32 -16.76 21.07
N TYR A 4 11.41 -16.94 20.11
CA TYR A 4 10.05 -16.40 20.13
C TYR A 4 9.03 -17.52 19.92
N LYS A 5 7.82 -17.37 20.50
CA LYS A 5 6.73 -18.34 20.34
C LYS A 5 5.58 -17.79 19.50
N ARG A 6 5.45 -16.46 19.39
CA ARG A 6 4.40 -15.79 18.62
C ARG A 6 4.99 -14.71 17.73
N TRP A 7 4.39 -14.51 16.56
CA TRP A 7 4.81 -13.44 15.63
C TRP A 7 4.64 -12.04 16.23
N SER A 8 3.69 -11.86 17.15
CA SER A 8 3.50 -10.60 17.88
C SER A 8 4.64 -10.25 18.82
N GLU A 9 5.49 -11.21 19.19
CA GLU A 9 6.63 -11.02 20.09
C GLU A 9 7.92 -10.68 19.33
N VAL A 10 7.95 -10.94 18.01
CA VAL A 10 9.14 -10.73 17.18
C VAL A 10 9.32 -9.23 16.94
N PRO A 11 10.44 -8.64 17.36
CA PRO A 11 10.75 -7.24 17.06
C PRO A 11 10.78 -6.99 15.55
N GLY A 12 10.32 -5.82 15.10
CA GLY A 12 10.22 -5.50 13.67
C GLY A 12 11.55 -5.49 12.90
N TYR A 13 12.69 -5.41 13.60
CA TYR A 13 14.03 -5.50 13.02
C TYR A 13 14.50 -6.95 12.78
N LEU A 14 13.76 -7.95 13.27
CA LEU A 14 14.04 -9.37 13.03
C LEU A 14 13.08 -9.93 11.98
N MET A 15 13.63 -10.40 10.87
CA MET A 15 12.84 -10.89 9.73
C MET A 15 13.29 -12.28 9.26
N LYS A 16 12.37 -13.09 8.76
CA LYS A 16 12.72 -14.36 8.09
C LYS A 16 13.30 -14.11 6.70
N LYS A 17 14.04 -15.09 6.16
CA LYS A 17 14.67 -15.00 4.82
C LYS A 17 13.70 -14.52 3.73
N SER A 18 12.46 -15.02 3.71
CA SER A 18 11.48 -14.62 2.69
C SER A 18 11.03 -13.16 2.83
N GLN A 19 11.04 -12.60 4.04
CA GLN A 19 10.73 -11.18 4.27
C GLN A 19 11.92 -10.30 3.86
N LEU A 20 13.15 -10.71 4.19
CA LEU A 20 14.38 -10.02 3.80
C LEU A 20 14.53 -10.00 2.27
N ALA A 21 14.31 -11.14 1.61
CA ALA A 21 14.38 -11.25 0.16
C ALA A 21 13.44 -10.25 -0.52
N ARG A 22 12.22 -10.06 0.00
CA ARG A 22 11.27 -9.04 -0.51
C ARG A 22 11.80 -7.61 -0.39
N LEU A 23 12.69 -7.34 0.56
CA LEU A 23 13.37 -6.06 0.76
C LEU A 23 14.66 -5.94 -0.05
N GLY A 24 15.01 -6.94 -0.86
CA GLY A 24 16.30 -6.98 -1.55
C GLY A 24 17.48 -7.19 -0.61
N LEU A 25 17.23 -7.83 0.54
CA LEU A 25 18.24 -8.13 1.54
C LEU A 25 18.43 -9.64 1.66
N GLN A 26 19.65 -10.05 1.95
CA GLN A 26 19.97 -11.42 2.33
C GLN A 26 20.82 -11.44 3.61
N PRO A 27 20.69 -12.47 4.45
CA PRO A 27 21.59 -12.63 5.58
C PRO A 27 23.04 -12.72 5.10
N LYS A 28 23.94 -11.97 5.75
CA LYS A 28 25.39 -12.10 5.50
C LYS A 28 25.90 -13.51 5.80
N GLN A 29 25.30 -14.17 6.79
CA GLN A 29 25.57 -15.56 7.17
C GLN A 29 24.25 -16.29 7.40
N ALA A 30 23.85 -17.13 6.45
CA ALA A 30 22.61 -17.87 6.47
C ALA A 30 22.49 -18.87 7.64
N ASP A 31 23.62 -19.36 8.15
CA ASP A 31 23.68 -20.39 9.20
C ASP A 31 23.84 -19.79 10.60
N ALA A 32 23.89 -18.46 10.71
CA ALA A 32 24.03 -17.72 11.96
C ALA A 32 22.81 -16.81 12.20
N PRO A 33 21.62 -17.37 12.51
CA PRO A 33 20.44 -16.55 12.77
C PRO A 33 20.55 -15.79 14.09
N ASP A 34 20.08 -14.54 14.09
CA ASP A 34 20.02 -13.69 15.30
C ASP A 34 18.89 -14.13 16.24
N GLY A 35 17.82 -14.72 15.68
CA GLY A 35 16.71 -15.28 16.43
C GLY A 35 16.00 -16.43 15.73
N ILE A 36 15.12 -17.09 16.46
CA ILE A 36 14.29 -18.19 15.93
C ILE A 36 12.88 -18.02 16.48
N ILE A 37 11.88 -18.22 15.63
CA ILE A 37 10.48 -18.33 16.06
C ILE A 37 9.98 -19.76 15.91
N HIS A 38 9.31 -20.26 16.95
CA HIS A 38 8.62 -21.55 16.97
C HIS A 38 7.12 -21.28 17.12
N PHE A 39 6.34 -21.44 16.06
CA PHE A 39 4.91 -21.10 16.07
C PHE A 39 4.06 -22.23 15.51
N TYR A 40 2.83 -22.35 16.02
CA TYR A 40 1.85 -23.31 15.51
C TYR A 40 1.20 -22.76 14.23
N SER A 41 1.20 -23.55 13.16
CA SER A 41 0.68 -23.17 11.84
C SER A 41 -0.42 -24.16 11.42
N GLY A 42 -1.61 -24.02 11.99
CA GLY A 42 -2.82 -24.77 11.61
C GLY A 42 -2.80 -26.25 12.01
N SER A 43 -1.80 -27.00 11.55
CA SER A 43 -1.71 -28.46 11.67
C SER A 43 -0.39 -28.94 12.27
N TYR A 44 0.64 -28.10 12.31
CA TYR A 44 1.95 -28.47 12.86
C TYR A 44 2.73 -27.24 13.36
N TYR A 45 3.72 -27.49 14.21
CA TYR A 45 4.66 -26.47 14.65
C TYR A 45 5.72 -26.23 13.58
N LYS A 46 5.96 -24.95 13.27
CA LYS A 46 7.02 -24.49 12.38
C LYS A 46 8.12 -23.80 13.17
N ARG A 47 9.35 -23.98 12.70
CA ARG A 47 10.53 -23.26 13.17
C ARG A 47 11.08 -22.43 12.02
N GLU A 48 11.23 -21.14 12.23
CA GLU A 48 11.78 -20.20 11.24
C GLU A 48 12.97 -19.45 11.84
N HIS A 49 14.00 -19.25 11.01
CA HIS A 49 15.16 -18.44 11.35
C HIS A 49 14.86 -16.96 11.09
N LEU A 50 15.28 -16.11 12.02
CA LEU A 50 15.15 -14.66 11.96
C LEU A 50 16.54 -14.03 11.94
N TYR A 51 16.70 -12.98 11.15
CA TYR A 51 17.94 -12.24 11.01
C TYR A 51 17.67 -10.76 11.25
N ASP A 52 18.65 -10.11 11.86
CA ASP A 52 18.67 -8.68 12.06
C ASP A 52 18.85 -7.98 10.70
N VAL A 53 17.89 -7.13 10.35
CA VAL A 53 17.89 -6.37 9.10
C VAL A 53 19.16 -5.54 8.96
N GLU A 54 19.70 -4.97 10.04
CA GLU A 54 20.91 -4.14 10.01
C GLU A 54 22.19 -4.94 9.75
N ARG A 55 22.15 -6.26 9.95
CA ARG A 55 23.27 -7.18 9.70
C ARG A 55 23.19 -7.86 8.33
N CYS A 56 22.09 -7.65 7.62
CA CYS A 56 21.88 -8.19 6.28
C CYS A 56 22.61 -7.34 5.24
N ILE A 57 22.92 -7.96 4.11
CA ILE A 57 23.55 -7.31 2.97
C ILE A 57 22.54 -7.17 1.83
N PRO A 58 22.65 -6.11 1.00
CA PRO A 58 21.87 -6.02 -0.23
C PRO A 58 22.12 -7.23 -1.13
N ILE A 59 21.07 -7.71 -1.78
CA ILE A 59 21.18 -8.64 -2.89
C ILE A 59 21.63 -7.81 -4.10
N GLU A 60 22.81 -8.10 -4.63
CA GLU A 60 23.31 -7.43 -5.84
C GLU A 60 22.35 -7.63 -7.01
N ASN A 61 22.08 -6.55 -7.76
CA ASN A 61 21.14 -6.53 -8.88
C ASN A 61 19.73 -7.00 -8.53
N TYR A 62 19.30 -6.87 -7.27
CA TYR A 62 17.96 -7.25 -6.86
C TYR A 62 16.90 -6.52 -7.69
N GLN A 63 16.15 -7.29 -8.46
CA GLN A 63 14.95 -6.84 -9.14
C GLN A 63 13.76 -7.63 -8.60
N ILE A 64 12.71 -6.91 -8.22
CA ILE A 64 11.42 -7.52 -7.89
C ILE A 64 10.91 -8.22 -9.16
N SER A 65 10.85 -9.54 -9.22
CA SER A 65 10.19 -10.21 -10.35
C SER A 65 8.68 -10.13 -10.18
N ILE A 66 8.01 -9.69 -11.24
CA ILE A 66 6.55 -9.70 -11.36
C ILE A 66 6.11 -10.63 -12.49
N ASP A 67 6.98 -11.55 -12.93
CA ASP A 67 6.73 -12.42 -14.09
C ASP A 67 5.65 -13.47 -13.78
N HIS A 68 5.47 -13.77 -12.49
CA HIS A 68 4.41 -14.63 -11.99
C HIS A 68 3.04 -13.91 -11.93
N LEU A 69 2.99 -12.60 -12.20
CA LEU A 69 1.76 -11.81 -12.14
C LEU A 69 1.24 -11.53 -13.54
N GLU A 70 0.02 -11.99 -13.80
CA GLU A 70 -0.70 -11.62 -15.01
C GLU A 70 -1.21 -10.18 -14.94
N MET A 71 -1.19 -9.46 -16.07
CA MET A 71 -1.66 -8.09 -16.14
C MET A 71 -3.15 -8.01 -16.48
N ASN A 72 -3.95 -8.66 -15.65
CA ASN A 72 -5.42 -8.66 -15.73
C ASN A 72 -6.02 -7.61 -14.78
N THR A 73 -7.33 -7.33 -14.93
CA THR A 73 -8.02 -6.29 -14.14
C THR A 73 -8.04 -6.60 -12.65
N GLU A 74 -8.08 -7.87 -12.25
CA GLU A 74 -8.08 -8.30 -10.85
C GLU A 74 -6.76 -7.96 -10.15
N ASN A 75 -5.63 -8.35 -10.74
CA ASN A 75 -4.31 -8.03 -10.21
C ASN A 75 -4.02 -6.52 -10.19
N LEU A 76 -4.50 -5.78 -11.20
CA LEU A 76 -4.41 -4.32 -11.23
C LEU A 76 -5.27 -3.67 -10.15
N SER A 77 -6.49 -4.18 -9.93
CA SER A 77 -7.37 -3.75 -8.86
C SER A 77 -6.74 -3.97 -7.49
N GLU A 78 -6.17 -5.15 -7.25
CA GLU A 78 -5.51 -5.47 -5.98
C GLU A 78 -4.27 -4.59 -5.77
N ALA A 79 -3.46 -4.39 -6.81
CA ALA A 79 -2.30 -3.50 -6.73
C ALA A 79 -2.71 -2.05 -6.40
N LEU A 80 -3.77 -1.53 -7.03
CA LEU A 80 -4.35 -0.22 -6.72
C LEU A 80 -4.82 -0.14 -5.26
N TYR A 81 -5.47 -1.19 -4.77
CA TYR A 81 -5.90 -1.28 -3.38
C TYR A 81 -4.71 -1.16 -2.43
N ILE A 82 -3.66 -1.95 -2.66
CA ILE A 82 -2.45 -1.95 -1.82
C ILE A 82 -1.81 -0.56 -1.78
N ILE A 83 -1.54 0.09 -2.92
CA ILE A 83 -0.90 1.41 -2.91
C ILE A 83 -1.79 2.46 -2.22
N ASN A 84 -3.11 2.38 -2.36
CA ASN A 84 -4.07 3.28 -1.73
C ASN A 84 -4.08 3.11 -0.21
N LYS A 85 -3.99 1.86 0.29
CA LYS A 85 -3.86 1.59 1.73
C LYS A 85 -2.52 2.07 2.28
N PHE A 86 -1.42 1.86 1.55
CA PHE A 86 -0.11 2.38 1.93
C PHE A 86 -0.10 3.91 2.00
N ALA A 87 -0.71 4.60 1.03
CA ALA A 87 -0.84 6.06 1.06
C ALA A 87 -1.64 6.55 2.27
N LYS A 88 -2.78 5.91 2.57
CA LYS A 88 -3.60 6.22 3.77
C LYS A 88 -2.81 6.05 5.08
N ARG A 89 -2.07 4.95 5.23
CA ARG A 89 -1.21 4.73 6.41
C ARG A 89 -0.16 5.82 6.55
N LYS A 90 0.48 6.23 5.45
CA LYS A 90 1.49 7.30 5.48
C LYS A 90 0.88 8.64 5.88
N ARG A 91 -0.33 8.95 5.40
CA ARG A 91 -1.11 10.13 5.81
C ARG A 91 -1.39 10.11 7.31
N ASP A 92 -1.83 8.97 7.85
CA ASP A 92 -2.19 8.82 9.27
C ASP A 92 -0.93 8.94 10.15
N THR A 93 0.17 8.24 9.82
CA THR A 93 1.47 8.36 10.50
C THR A 93 2.07 9.77 10.45
N LYS A 94 1.85 10.50 9.35
CA LYS A 94 2.27 11.91 9.24
C LYS A 94 1.51 12.80 10.22
N LYS A 95 0.21 12.55 10.42
CA LYS A 95 -0.61 13.30 11.38
C LYS A 95 -0.03 13.15 12.79
N ASP A 96 0.35 11.93 13.15
CA ASP A 96 0.92 11.61 14.47
C ASP A 96 2.32 12.24 14.68
N HIS A 97 3.18 12.27 13.66
CA HIS A 97 4.54 12.84 13.79
C HIS A 97 4.62 14.36 13.62
N TYR A 98 3.62 15.01 13.02
CA TYR A 98 3.56 16.47 12.94
C TYR A 98 3.50 17.09 14.35
N GLU A 99 2.90 16.39 15.31
CA GLU A 99 2.80 16.79 16.71
C GLU A 99 4.13 16.62 17.48
N GLN A 100 5.13 15.93 16.89
CA GLN A 100 6.39 15.56 17.54
C GLN A 100 7.64 16.27 16.98
N GLY A 101 7.50 17.17 15.99
CA GLY A 101 8.60 18.02 15.50
C GLY A 101 9.62 17.38 14.55
N HIS A 102 9.35 16.19 14.01
CA HIS A 102 10.27 15.48 13.09
C HIS A 102 10.10 15.91 11.62
N HIS A 103 10.58 17.11 11.27
CA HIS A 103 10.32 17.75 9.98
C HIS A 103 10.85 17.00 8.73
N ASP A 104 12.04 16.38 8.79
CA ASP A 104 12.62 15.67 7.64
C ASP A 104 11.88 14.37 7.31
N LEU A 105 11.48 13.63 8.34
CA LEU A 105 10.65 12.43 8.21
C LEU A 105 9.29 12.79 7.58
N VAL A 106 8.65 13.85 8.07
CA VAL A 106 7.37 14.35 7.53
C VAL A 106 7.49 14.71 6.04
N LYS A 107 8.59 15.35 5.63
CA LYS A 107 8.83 15.71 4.23
C LYS A 107 8.96 14.48 3.33
N SER A 108 9.73 13.48 3.76
CA SER A 108 9.90 12.21 3.04
C SER A 108 8.57 11.44 2.92
N LEU A 109 7.80 11.37 4.01
CA LEU A 109 6.48 10.73 4.03
C LEU A 109 5.50 11.42 3.07
N LYS A 110 5.50 12.77 3.05
CA LYS A 110 4.67 13.56 2.12
C LYS A 110 5.04 13.33 0.67
N GLN A 111 6.34 13.27 0.35
CA GLN A 111 6.79 13.01 -1.01
C GLN A 111 6.34 11.62 -1.48
N ARG A 112 6.47 10.61 -0.62
CA ARG A 112 6.04 9.24 -0.95
C ARG A 112 4.53 9.12 -1.11
N GLU A 113 3.76 9.75 -0.23
CA GLU A 113 2.30 9.84 -0.34
C GLU A 113 1.89 10.45 -1.69
N HIS A 114 2.52 11.55 -2.09
CA HIS A 114 2.23 12.21 -3.36
C HIS A 114 2.53 11.31 -4.57
N GLN A 115 3.68 10.63 -4.60
CA GLN A 115 4.03 9.68 -5.66
C GLN A 115 2.99 8.56 -5.82
N LEU A 116 2.48 8.01 -4.71
CA LEU A 116 1.49 6.95 -4.75
C LEU A 116 0.12 7.43 -5.24
N TYR A 117 -0.30 8.64 -4.86
CA TYR A 117 -1.53 9.23 -5.38
C TYR A 117 -1.43 9.55 -6.87
N GLU A 118 -0.27 10.00 -7.33
CA GLU A 118 -0.03 10.27 -8.74
C GLU A 118 -0.06 8.97 -9.57
N LEU A 119 0.65 7.93 -9.13
CA LEU A 119 0.62 6.61 -9.76
C LEU A 119 -0.81 6.07 -9.85
N LYS A 120 -1.58 6.13 -8.75
CA LYS A 120 -3.00 5.74 -8.73
C LYS A 120 -3.81 6.54 -9.75
N SER A 121 -3.63 7.85 -9.81
CA SER A 121 -4.38 8.74 -10.72
C SER A 121 -4.13 8.40 -12.19
N GLN A 122 -2.86 8.19 -12.55
CA GLN A 122 -2.47 7.83 -13.91
C GLN A 122 -3.03 6.47 -14.31
N VAL A 123 -2.92 5.46 -13.44
CA VAL A 123 -3.47 4.11 -13.70
C VAL A 123 -4.97 4.17 -13.89
N LEU A 124 -5.72 4.80 -12.97
CA LEU A 124 -7.18 4.90 -13.08
C LEU A 124 -7.59 5.63 -14.37
N THR A 125 -6.81 6.62 -14.80
CA THR A 125 -7.07 7.33 -16.06
C THR A 125 -6.90 6.40 -17.26
N LYS A 126 -5.83 5.60 -17.28
CA LYS A 126 -5.59 4.61 -18.33
C LYS A 126 -6.65 3.50 -18.32
N MET A 127 -6.98 2.93 -17.16
CA MET A 127 -8.00 1.89 -17.04
C MET A 127 -9.38 2.35 -17.49
N LEU A 128 -9.74 3.62 -17.23
CA LEU A 128 -10.99 4.20 -17.74
C LEU A 128 -10.98 4.34 -19.27
N ALA A 129 -9.83 4.65 -19.87
CA ALA A 129 -9.69 4.74 -21.32
C ALA A 129 -9.73 3.36 -22.01
N GLU A 130 -9.26 2.31 -21.31
CA GLU A 130 -9.27 0.92 -21.76
C GLU A 130 -10.54 0.15 -21.35
N GLU A 131 -11.55 0.83 -20.79
CA GLU A 131 -12.80 0.21 -20.33
C GLU A 131 -12.59 -0.92 -19.28
N ARG A 132 -11.47 -0.88 -18.55
CA ARG A 132 -11.16 -1.78 -17.42
C ARG A 132 -11.65 -1.24 -16.07
N ALA A 133 -12.25 -0.05 -16.08
CA ALA A 133 -12.76 0.65 -14.93
C ALA A 133 -14.07 1.36 -15.27
N GLU A 134 -14.94 1.53 -14.28
CA GLU A 134 -16.23 2.18 -14.46
C GLU A 134 -16.39 3.36 -13.49
N ILE A 135 -16.97 4.46 -13.96
CA ILE A 135 -17.35 5.58 -13.10
C ILE A 135 -18.75 5.32 -12.57
N LEU A 136 -18.86 5.10 -11.26
CA LEU A 136 -20.14 4.85 -10.61
C LEU A 136 -20.92 6.13 -10.31
N GLY A 137 -20.22 7.20 -9.90
CA GLY A 137 -20.90 8.43 -9.48
C GLY A 137 -20.04 9.37 -8.65
N ILE A 138 -20.69 10.32 -7.98
CA ILE A 138 -20.07 11.36 -7.17
C ILE A 138 -20.43 11.17 -5.70
N HIS A 139 -19.43 11.08 -4.82
CA HIS A 139 -19.61 11.28 -3.39
C HIS A 139 -19.25 12.70 -2.99
N LYS A 140 -19.86 13.15 -1.89
CA LYS A 140 -19.49 14.38 -1.20
C LYS A 140 -18.84 14.02 0.12
N GLN A 141 -17.65 14.53 0.37
CA GLN A 141 -16.96 14.37 1.64
C GLN A 141 -16.96 15.70 2.38
N ILE A 142 -17.49 15.69 3.60
CA ILE A 142 -17.50 16.85 4.49
C ILE A 142 -16.29 16.72 5.42
N ILE A 143 -15.41 17.71 5.39
CA ILE A 143 -14.24 17.78 6.26
C ILE A 143 -14.50 18.81 7.35
N ASN A 144 -14.74 18.30 8.56
CA ASN A 144 -14.87 19.08 9.77
C ASN A 144 -13.52 19.20 10.45
N THR A 145 -12.90 20.38 10.37
CA THR A 145 -11.69 20.71 11.13
C THR A 145 -12.07 21.69 12.22
N GLN A 146 -11.75 21.39 13.49
CA GLN A 146 -12.07 22.26 14.62
C GLN A 146 -11.62 23.71 14.34
N GLY A 147 -12.55 24.66 14.44
CA GLY A 147 -12.30 26.09 14.26
C GLY A 147 -12.16 26.60 12.81
N LYS A 148 -12.39 25.76 11.79
CA LYS A 148 -12.40 26.19 10.38
C LYS A 148 -13.77 25.97 9.73
N ARG A 149 -14.07 26.75 8.70
CA ARG A 149 -15.27 26.54 7.85
C ARG A 149 -15.25 25.11 7.29
N GLU A 150 -16.41 24.48 7.29
CA GLU A 150 -16.62 23.18 6.65
C GLU A 150 -16.10 23.24 5.21
N SER A 151 -15.25 22.29 4.85
CA SER A 151 -14.78 22.15 3.47
C SER A 151 -15.40 20.92 2.84
N ILE A 152 -15.89 21.09 1.61
CA ILE A 152 -16.62 20.06 0.88
C ILE A 152 -15.76 19.60 -0.30
N ASN A 153 -15.43 18.32 -0.33
CA ASN A 153 -14.77 17.68 -1.45
C ASN A 153 -15.76 16.86 -2.25
N HIS A 154 -15.84 17.10 -3.56
CA HIS A 154 -16.56 16.22 -4.48
C HIS A 154 -15.57 15.17 -4.99
N LEU A 155 -15.93 13.90 -4.86
CA LEU A 155 -15.08 12.76 -5.16
C LEU A 155 -15.77 11.88 -6.20
N LEU A 156 -15.10 11.65 -7.32
CA LEU A 156 -15.54 10.69 -8.33
C LEU A 156 -15.23 9.27 -7.83
N LEU A 157 -16.26 8.43 -7.75
CA LEU A 157 -16.16 7.02 -7.41
C LEU A 157 -15.91 6.21 -8.68
N ILE A 158 -14.80 5.46 -8.69
CA ILE A 158 -14.39 4.60 -9.80
C ILE A 158 -14.31 3.17 -9.27
N GLN A 159 -14.97 2.23 -9.95
CA GLN A 159 -14.85 0.80 -9.70
C GLN A 159 -13.80 0.20 -10.62
N VAL A 160 -12.95 -0.67 -10.07
CA VAL A 160 -12.01 -1.51 -10.80
C VAL A 160 -12.08 -2.89 -10.16
N GLY A 161 -12.51 -3.90 -10.91
CA GLY A 161 -12.81 -5.22 -10.32
C GLY A 161 -13.73 -5.10 -9.10
N GLU A 162 -13.32 -5.73 -8.00
CA GLU A 162 -14.04 -5.73 -6.72
C GLU A 162 -13.79 -4.48 -5.85
N HIS A 163 -12.85 -3.61 -6.23
CA HIS A 163 -12.46 -2.46 -5.41
C HIS A 163 -12.98 -1.14 -5.96
N THR A 164 -13.20 -0.19 -5.06
CA THR A 164 -13.57 1.18 -5.42
C THR A 164 -12.55 2.20 -4.97
N PHE A 165 -12.43 3.25 -5.77
CA PHE A 165 -11.41 4.28 -5.61
C PHE A 165 -12.00 5.66 -5.82
N HIS A 166 -11.60 6.60 -4.96
CA HIS A 166 -11.90 8.02 -5.14
C HIS A 166 -10.78 8.76 -5.85
N ARG A 167 -11.16 9.69 -6.74
CA ARG A 167 -10.34 10.80 -7.21
C ARG A 167 -11.09 12.13 -7.07
N PRO A 168 -10.42 13.28 -6.97
CA PRO A 168 -11.09 14.58 -6.98
C PRO A 168 -11.95 14.73 -8.24
N ALA A 169 -13.23 15.10 -8.07
CA ALA A 169 -14.15 15.33 -9.18
C ALA A 169 -13.86 16.68 -9.84
N LYS A 170 -13.90 16.72 -11.18
CA LYS A 170 -13.90 17.96 -11.96
C LYS A 170 -15.33 18.48 -12.10
N ALA A 171 -15.50 19.76 -12.41
CA ALA A 171 -16.82 20.37 -12.61
C ALA A 171 -17.68 19.63 -13.67
N LYS A 172 -17.04 19.09 -14.71
CA LYS A 172 -17.71 18.26 -15.72
C LYS A 172 -18.23 16.93 -15.17
N ASP A 173 -17.52 16.34 -14.21
CA ASP A 173 -17.87 15.04 -13.64
C ASP A 173 -19.13 15.18 -12.78
N ILE A 174 -19.22 16.26 -11.99
CA ILE A 174 -20.37 16.59 -11.14
C ILE A 174 -21.65 16.75 -11.96
N LYS A 175 -21.56 17.31 -13.16
CA LYS A 175 -22.72 17.48 -14.05
C LYS A 175 -23.11 16.18 -14.77
N LYS A 176 -22.15 15.27 -14.98
CA LYS A 176 -22.33 14.09 -15.83
C LYS A 176 -22.80 12.86 -15.04
N HIS A 177 -22.37 12.72 -13.79
CA HIS A 177 -22.51 11.50 -13.02
C HIS A 177 -23.49 11.66 -11.84
N PRO A 178 -24.22 10.60 -11.47
CA PRO A 178 -25.20 10.67 -10.38
C PRO A 178 -24.52 10.94 -9.04
N PHE A 179 -25.23 11.64 -8.16
CA PHE A 179 -24.82 11.79 -6.77
C PHE A 179 -25.16 10.52 -5.99
N LEU A 180 -24.16 9.96 -5.31
CA LEU A 180 -24.26 8.69 -4.59
C LEU A 180 -24.34 8.86 -3.07
N GLY A 181 -24.29 10.09 -2.56
CA GLY A 181 -24.41 10.39 -1.13
C GLY A 181 -23.16 11.01 -0.51
N GLU A 182 -23.22 11.20 0.80
CA GLU A 182 -22.14 11.76 1.60
C GLU A 182 -21.32 10.64 2.25
N ILE A 183 -20.00 10.84 2.37
CA ILE A 183 -19.09 9.87 3.00
C ILE A 183 -18.16 10.54 4.01
N ASP A 184 -17.82 9.79 5.05
CA ASP A 184 -16.80 10.16 6.03
C ASP A 184 -15.36 9.82 5.57
N ILE A 185 -14.38 10.13 6.41
CA ILE A 185 -12.97 9.77 6.16
C ILE A 185 -12.81 8.24 6.26
N ILE A 186 -12.54 7.61 5.12
CA ILE A 186 -12.35 6.15 5.04
C ILE A 186 -11.01 5.74 5.67
N SER A 187 -11.08 4.91 6.71
CA SER A 187 -9.93 4.33 7.44
C SER A 187 -9.18 3.25 6.62
N ALA A 188 -8.04 2.80 7.16
CA ALA A 188 -7.18 1.78 6.55
C ALA A 188 -7.32 0.40 7.24
N GLU A 189 -8.49 -0.23 7.18
CA GLU A 189 -8.69 -1.58 7.77
C GLU A 189 -7.91 -2.70 7.07
N LYS A 190 -7.78 -3.87 7.68
CA LYS A 190 -6.93 -4.97 7.17
C LYS A 190 -7.75 -6.01 6.43
N GLU A 191 -7.47 -6.18 5.15
CA GLU A 191 -7.77 -7.39 4.39
C GLU A 191 -6.46 -8.06 3.96
N SER A 192 -6.47 -9.38 3.84
CA SER A 192 -5.35 -10.15 3.30
C SER A 192 -5.18 -9.83 1.82
N THR A 193 -3.95 -9.52 1.43
CA THR A 193 -3.57 -9.29 0.02
C THR A 193 -2.54 -10.33 -0.39
N SER A 194 -2.62 -10.78 -1.64
CA SER A 194 -1.73 -11.73 -2.29
C SER A 194 -0.41 -11.08 -2.71
N LEU A 195 -0.47 -9.81 -3.11
CA LEU A 195 0.67 -9.02 -3.59
C LEU A 195 1.40 -8.28 -2.45
N THR A 196 2.71 -8.12 -2.59
CA THR A 196 3.46 -7.15 -1.78
C THR A 196 3.30 -5.73 -2.33
N PHE A 197 3.59 -4.72 -1.51
CA PHE A 197 3.59 -3.32 -1.95
C PHE A 197 4.54 -3.05 -3.11
N LEU A 198 5.72 -3.68 -3.09
CA LEU A 198 6.72 -3.49 -4.14
C LEU A 198 6.30 -4.13 -5.46
N GLU A 199 5.70 -5.33 -5.42
CA GLU A 199 5.09 -5.97 -6.58
C GLU A 199 3.93 -5.12 -7.12
N ALA A 200 3.05 -4.61 -6.25
CA ALA A 200 1.96 -3.74 -6.62
C ALA A 200 2.44 -2.47 -7.35
N VAL A 201 3.44 -1.77 -6.80
CA VAL A 201 4.03 -0.58 -7.45
C VAL A 201 4.61 -0.95 -8.82
N LYS A 202 5.41 -2.02 -8.89
CA LYS A 202 6.08 -2.43 -10.14
C LYS A 202 5.08 -2.90 -11.20
N LEU A 203 4.01 -3.59 -10.82
CA LEU A 203 2.95 -4.03 -11.72
C LEU A 203 2.22 -2.82 -12.34
N LEU A 204 1.90 -1.82 -11.51
CA LEU A 204 1.24 -0.59 -11.97
C LEU A 204 2.14 0.27 -12.86
N GLU A 205 3.43 0.39 -12.53
CA GLU A 205 4.42 1.07 -13.37
C GLU A 205 4.58 0.37 -14.73
N LYS A 206 4.66 -0.96 -14.74
CA LYS A 206 4.70 -1.76 -15.98
C LYS A 206 3.43 -1.54 -16.81
N TYR A 207 2.25 -1.54 -16.18
CA TYR A 207 0.99 -1.28 -16.87
C TYR A 207 0.95 0.11 -17.52
N LEU A 208 1.44 1.15 -16.84
CA LEU A 208 1.52 2.50 -17.42
C LEU A 208 2.51 2.60 -18.57
N ALA A 209 3.62 1.86 -18.53
CA ALA A 209 4.63 1.87 -19.59
C ALA A 209 4.18 1.15 -20.87
N MET A 210 3.15 0.32 -20.80
CA MET A 210 2.58 -0.33 -21.98
C MET A 210 1.79 0.68 -22.82
N SER A 211 1.87 0.57 -24.14
CA SER A 211 1.16 1.44 -25.09
C SER A 211 -0.30 1.04 -25.22
#